data_AF-A0A967R6P8-F1
#
_entry.id   AF-A0A967R6P8-F1
#
_cell.length_a   1.000
_cell.length_b   1.000
_cell.length_c   1.000
_cell.angle_alpha   90.00
_cell.angle_beta   90.00
_cell.angle_gamma   90.00
#
_symmetry.space_group_name_H-M   'P 1'
#
loop_
_entity.id
_entity.type
_entity.pdbx_description
1 polymer ?
#
loop_
_entity_poly.entity_id
_entity_poly.type
_entity_poly.pdbx_seq_one_letter_code
_entity_poly.pdbx_strand_id
1 'polypeptide(L)'
;DGHELYLSEMDKVMERDHPGGFDETAAAEAFGRYLEAVDTDHVLELGEVERRRIFNLGYYTWVEQQGVPLPDFEARRDTAFWSDLRPYTDRWDEMITEFNERTGV
;
A
#
# COMPACT_ATOMS: atom_id res chain seq x y z
N ASP A 1 11.20 4.94 0.88
CA ASP A 1 11.16 6.36 1.25
C ASP A 1 10.41 7.14 0.17
N GLY A 2 9.26 7.72 0.50
CA GLY A 2 8.42 8.45 -0.46
C GLY A 2 7.76 9.69 0.15
N HIS A 3 7.97 9.93 1.44
CA HIS A 3 7.37 11.05 2.16
C HIS A 3 7.97 12.39 1.72
N GLU A 4 9.25 12.40 1.32
CA GLU A 4 9.95 13.58 0.80
C GLU A 4 9.27 14.16 -0.46
N LEU A 5 8.55 13.34 -1.24
CA LEU A 5 7.83 13.78 -2.43
C LEU A 5 6.62 14.69 -2.10
N TYR A 6 6.18 14.71 -0.84
CA TYR A 6 4.99 15.42 -0.40
C TYR A 6 5.29 16.73 0.33
N LEU A 7 6.55 17.11 0.52
CA LEU A 7 6.93 18.32 1.27
C LEU A 7 6.28 19.58 0.68
N SER A 8 6.25 19.70 -0.65
CA SER A 8 5.66 20.88 -1.30
C SER A 8 4.14 20.99 -1.14
N GLU A 9 3.43 19.88 -0.99
CA GLU A 9 2.01 19.90 -0.66
C GLU A 9 1.79 20.13 0.84
N MET A 10 2.65 19.56 1.68
CA MET A 10 2.63 19.80 3.12
C MET A 10 2.80 21.28 3.45
N ASP A 11 3.77 21.97 2.84
CA ASP A 11 3.99 23.40 3.02
C ASP A 11 2.75 24.23 2.63
N LYS A 12 2.12 23.90 1.50
CA LYS A 12 0.89 24.56 1.04
C LYS A 12 -0.28 24.34 1.99
N VAL A 13 -0.46 23.13 2.50
CA VAL A 13 -1.52 22.80 3.46
C VAL A 13 -1.27 23.52 4.78
N MET A 14 -0.03 23.54 5.25
CA MET A 14 0.34 24.25 6.48
C MET A 14 0.09 25.75 6.35
N GLU A 15 0.48 26.38 5.24
CA GLU A 15 0.23 27.81 5.03
C GLU A 15 -1.26 28.14 4.88
N ARG A 16 -2.01 27.31 4.14
CA ARG A 16 -3.43 27.54 3.83
C ARG A 16 -4.35 27.24 5.01
N ASP A 17 -4.17 26.09 5.65
CA ASP A 17 -5.12 25.51 6.60
C ASP A 17 -4.64 25.60 8.05
N HIS A 18 -3.33 25.69 8.27
CA HIS A 18 -2.72 25.74 9.61
C HIS A 18 -1.72 26.90 9.77
N PRO A 19 -2.07 28.16 9.39
CA PRO A 19 -1.13 29.29 9.44
C PRO A 19 -0.63 29.62 10.85
N GLY A 20 -1.34 29.16 11.89
CA GLY A 20 -0.93 29.26 13.30
C GLY A 20 -0.10 28.09 13.82
N GLY A 21 0.22 27.12 12.96
CA GLY A 21 0.85 25.86 13.34
C GLY A 21 -0.16 24.70 13.43
N PHE A 22 0.36 23.48 13.45
CA PHE A 22 -0.40 22.24 13.57
C PHE A 22 -0.26 21.72 15.00
N ASP A 23 -1.26 22.01 15.83
CA ASP A 23 -1.28 21.63 17.24
C ASP A 23 -2.04 20.31 17.48
N GLU A 24 -2.15 19.90 18.74
CA GLU A 24 -2.83 18.66 19.12
C GLU A 24 -4.32 18.65 18.70
N THR A 25 -4.97 19.82 18.71
CA THR A 25 -6.37 19.95 18.28
C THR A 25 -6.48 19.74 16.78
N ALA A 26 -5.63 20.40 15.99
CA ALA A 26 -5.56 20.22 14.55
C ALA A 26 -5.23 18.77 14.17
N ALA A 27 -4.35 18.11 14.92
CA ALA A 27 -4.04 16.69 14.76
C ALA A 27 -5.26 15.80 15.00
N ALA A 28 -6.00 16.04 16.08
CA ALA A 28 -7.22 15.30 16.40
C ALA A 28 -8.31 15.50 15.33
N GLU A 29 -8.48 16.72 14.82
CA GLU A 29 -9.42 17.02 13.74
C GLU A 29 -9.04 16.33 12.43
N ALA A 30 -7.76 16.36 12.05
CA ALA A 30 -7.27 15.70 10.85
C ALA A 30 -7.44 14.18 10.94
N PHE A 31 -7.11 13.59 12.10
CA PHE A 31 -7.30 12.17 12.36
C PHE A 31 -8.79 11.78 12.28
N GLY A 32 -9.65 12.53 12.98
CA GLY A 32 -11.09 12.29 12.97
C GLY A 32 -11.69 12.38 11.57
N ARG A 33 -11.30 13.38 10.78
CA ARG A 33 -11.84 13.59 9.43
C ARG A 33 -11.30 12.61 8.39
N TYR A 34 -9.98 12.41 8.35
CA TYR A 34 -9.33 11.73 7.24
C TYR A 34 -8.93 10.29 7.53
N LEU A 35 -9.07 9.82 8.77
CA LEU A 35 -8.79 8.43 9.14
C LEU A 35 -10.00 7.75 9.79
N GLU A 36 -10.67 8.39 10.75
CA GLU A 36 -11.83 7.76 11.41
C GLU A 36 -13.13 7.88 10.61
N ALA A 37 -13.40 9.04 10.03
CA ALA A 37 -14.62 9.32 9.28
C ALA A 37 -14.54 8.94 7.79
N VAL A 38 -13.55 8.13 7.39
CA VAL A 38 -13.43 7.66 6.01
C VAL A 38 -14.60 6.72 5.70
N ASP A 39 -15.37 7.07 4.67
CA ASP A 39 -16.44 6.24 4.13
C ASP A 39 -16.04 5.61 2.79
N THR A 40 -17.00 4.96 2.14
CA THR A 40 -16.81 4.27 0.86
C THR A 40 -17.26 5.08 -0.34
N ASP A 41 -17.59 6.37 -0.21
CA ASP A 41 -18.16 7.19 -1.29
C ASP A 41 -17.16 7.38 -2.45
N HIS A 42 -15.86 7.25 -2.16
CA HIS A 42 -14.78 7.32 -3.13
C HIS A 42 -14.20 5.95 -3.51
N VAL A 43 -14.84 4.86 -3.09
CA VAL A 43 -14.43 3.50 -3.39
C VAL A 43 -15.34 2.91 -4.48
N LEU A 44 -14.74 2.19 -5.42
CA LEU A 44 -15.48 1.37 -6.37
C LEU A 44 -15.67 -0.04 -5.79
N GLU A 45 -16.92 -0.42 -5.48
CA GLU A 45 -17.23 -1.81 -5.15
C GLU A 45 -17.04 -2.69 -6.40
N LEU A 46 -16.18 -3.70 -6.29
CA LEU A 46 -15.77 -4.51 -7.44
C LEU A 46 -16.61 -5.77 -7.54
N GLY A 47 -17.29 -5.93 -8.67
CA GLY A 47 -17.89 -7.20 -9.09
C GLY A 47 -16.86 -8.18 -9.63
N GLU A 48 -17.33 -9.36 -10.04
CA GLU A 48 -16.45 -10.41 -10.58
C GLU A 48 -15.66 -9.94 -11.82
N VAL A 49 -16.32 -9.17 -12.70
CA VAL A 49 -15.71 -8.67 -13.93
C VAL A 49 -14.62 -7.65 -13.62
N GLU A 50 -14.86 -6.71 -12.72
CA GLU A 50 -13.88 -5.70 -12.31
C GLU A 50 -12.68 -6.36 -11.63
N ARG A 51 -12.93 -7.32 -10.72
CA ARG A 51 -11.86 -8.10 -10.06
C ARG A 51 -11.00 -8.84 -11.08
N ARG A 52 -11.64 -9.48 -12.08
CA ARG A 52 -10.93 -10.20 -13.15
C ARG A 52 -10.14 -9.24 -14.05
N ARG A 53 -10.66 -8.06 -14.36
CA ARG A 53 -9.94 -7.02 -15.10
C ARG A 53 -8.68 -6.58 -14.38
N ILE A 54 -8.77 -6.27 -13.08
CA ILE A 54 -7.62 -5.87 -12.25
C ILE A 54 -6.60 -7.00 -12.16
N PHE A 55 -7.04 -8.24 -11.95
CA PHE A 55 -6.15 -9.39 -11.95
C PHE A 55 -5.40 -9.50 -13.28
N ASN A 56 -6.13 -9.45 -14.40
CA ASN A 56 -5.53 -9.55 -15.73
C ASN A 56 -4.61 -8.36 -16.07
N LEU A 57 -4.79 -7.19 -15.45
CA LEU A 57 -3.83 -6.07 -15.61
C LEU A 57 -2.44 -6.47 -15.09
N GLY A 58 -2.39 -7.24 -13.99
CA GLY A 58 -1.15 -7.76 -13.42
C GLY A 58 -0.38 -8.68 -14.37
N TYR A 59 -1.07 -9.36 -15.30
CA TYR A 59 -0.44 -10.28 -16.26
C TYR A 59 0.63 -9.58 -17.12
N TYR A 60 0.32 -8.38 -17.64
CA TYR A 60 1.25 -7.63 -18.49
C TYR A 60 2.55 -7.28 -17.76
N THR A 61 2.46 -6.89 -16.50
CA THR A 61 3.65 -6.54 -15.73
C THR A 61 4.39 -7.79 -15.22
N TRP A 62 3.68 -8.75 -14.64
CA TRP A 62 4.33 -9.85 -13.92
C TRP A 62 4.78 -10.95 -14.87
N VAL A 63 3.91 -11.36 -15.79
CA VAL A 63 4.23 -12.44 -16.73
C VAL A 63 5.05 -11.90 -17.90
N GLU A 64 4.55 -10.90 -18.63
CA GLU A 64 5.21 -10.47 -19.86
C GLU A 64 6.48 -9.64 -19.60
N GLN A 65 6.45 -8.68 -18.68
CA GLN A 65 7.61 -7.80 -18.43
C GLN A 65 8.61 -8.40 -17.43
N GLN A 66 8.15 -9.02 -16.35
CA GLN A 66 9.02 -9.56 -15.29
C GLN A 66 9.31 -11.06 -15.42
N GLY A 67 8.65 -11.77 -16.35
CA GLY A 67 8.94 -13.17 -16.63
C GLY A 67 8.43 -14.17 -15.58
N VAL A 68 7.47 -13.79 -14.74
CA VAL A 68 6.82 -14.71 -13.79
C VAL A 68 6.13 -15.84 -14.57
N PRO A 69 6.36 -17.12 -14.23
CA PRO A 69 5.64 -18.21 -14.87
C PRO A 69 4.13 -18.06 -14.74
N LEU A 70 3.40 -18.30 -15.83
CA LEU A 70 1.94 -18.20 -15.83
C LEU A 70 1.26 -19.03 -14.72
N PRO A 71 1.67 -20.29 -14.43
CA PRO A 71 1.06 -21.06 -13.35
C PRO A 71 1.21 -20.39 -11.98
N ASP A 72 2.36 -19.79 -11.71
CA ASP A 72 2.62 -19.09 -10.46
C ASP A 72 1.76 -17.82 -10.38
N PHE A 73 1.66 -17.08 -11.49
CA PHE A 73 0.77 -15.91 -11.57
C PHE A 73 -0.70 -16.30 -11.33
N GLU A 74 -1.20 -17.35 -11.99
CA GLU A 74 -2.58 -17.81 -11.81
C GLU A 74 -2.88 -18.30 -10.40
N ALA A 75 -1.91 -18.86 -9.67
CA ALA A 75 -2.09 -19.26 -8.27
C ALA A 75 -2.55 -18.08 -7.37
N ARG A 76 -2.17 -16.84 -7.71
CA ARG A 76 -2.55 -15.62 -6.97
C ARG A 76 -4.03 -15.26 -7.11
N ARG A 77 -4.77 -15.91 -8.02
CA ARG A 77 -6.20 -15.71 -8.20
C ARG A 77 -7.00 -16.20 -6.98
N ASP A 78 -6.50 -17.22 -6.30
CA ASP A 78 -7.11 -17.76 -5.09
C ASP A 78 -6.69 -16.95 -3.86
N THR A 79 -7.66 -16.58 -3.03
CA THR A 79 -7.41 -15.90 -1.74
C THR A 79 -6.61 -16.78 -0.78
N ALA A 80 -6.70 -18.11 -0.90
CA ALA A 80 -5.94 -19.06 -0.10
C ALA A 80 -4.43 -18.89 -0.30
N PHE A 81 -3.98 -18.65 -1.54
CA PHE A 81 -2.57 -18.38 -1.84
C PHE A 81 -2.01 -17.29 -0.93
N TRP A 82 -2.71 -16.16 -0.81
CA TRP A 82 -2.29 -15.04 0.03
C TRP A 82 -2.38 -15.35 1.53
N SER A 83 -3.39 -16.12 1.91
CA SER A 83 -3.59 -16.52 3.30
C SER A 83 -2.48 -17.46 3.79
N ASP A 84 -2.03 -18.35 2.92
CA ASP A 84 -0.99 -19.34 3.18
C ASP A 84 0.42 -18.73 3.22
N LEU A 85 0.59 -17.50 2.69
CA LEU A 85 1.84 -16.74 2.80
C LEU A 85 2.00 -16.06 4.16
N ARG A 86 0.90 -15.74 4.85
CA ARG A 86 0.96 -14.99 6.13
C ARG A 86 1.83 -15.63 7.21
N PRO A 87 1.85 -16.96 7.41
CA PRO A 87 2.72 -17.58 8.41
C PRO A 87 4.23 -17.38 8.17
N TYR A 88 4.65 -16.96 6.98
CA TYR A 88 6.06 -16.76 6.65
C TYR A 88 6.57 -15.33 6.93
N THR A 89 5.70 -14.38 7.28
CA THR A 89 6.08 -12.97 7.45
C THR A 89 7.19 -12.81 8.49
N ASP A 90 7.06 -13.43 9.66
CA ASP A 90 8.05 -13.33 10.74
C ASP A 90 9.40 -13.89 10.30
N ARG A 91 9.38 -14.99 9.53
CA ARG A 91 10.60 -15.61 9.00
C ARG A 91 11.27 -14.71 7.96
N TRP A 92 10.50 -14.05 7.11
CA TRP A 92 11.04 -13.08 6.16
C TRP A 92 11.65 -11.88 6.87
N ASP A 93 11.03 -11.39 7.95
CA ASP A 93 11.58 -10.29 8.74
C ASP A 93 12.93 -10.66 9.37
N GLU A 94 13.07 -11.89 9.89
CA GLU A 94 14.37 -12.41 10.36
C GLU A 94 15.41 -12.43 9.22
N MET A 95 15.03 -12.92 8.04
CA MET A 95 15.93 -13.01 6.89
C MET A 95 16.34 -11.62 6.37
N ILE A 96 15.42 -10.66 6.38
CA ILE A 96 15.69 -9.27 6.02
C ILE A 96 16.66 -8.65 7.02
N THR A 97 16.45 -8.88 8.32
CA THR A 97 17.36 -8.39 9.38
C THR A 97 18.76 -8.96 9.20
N GLU A 98 18.89 -10.28 9.01
CA GLU A 98 20.18 -10.94 8.78
C GLU A 98 20.88 -10.39 7.53
N PHE A 99 20.12 -10.17 6.44
CA PHE A 99 20.66 -9.61 5.20
C PHE A 99 21.20 -8.18 5.41
N ASN A 100 20.42 -7.33 6.09
CA ASN A 100 20.78 -5.95 6.38
C ASN A 100 22.04 -5.88 7.27
N GLU A 101 22.12 -6.70 8.31
CA GLU A 101 23.31 -6.80 9.17
C GLU A 101 24.58 -7.20 8.38
N ARG A 102 24.43 -8.08 7.38
CA ARG A 102 25.54 -8.57 6.56
C ARG A 102 25.99 -7.58 5.50
N THR A 103 25.10 -6.73 5.00
CA THR A 103 25.34 -5.86 3.84
C THR A 103 25.44 -4.37 4.20
N GLY A 104 25.02 -3.99 5.41
CA GLY A 104 25.08 -2.63 5.91
C GLY A 104 24.05 -1.67 5.31
N VAL A 105 22.98 -2.21 4.70
CA VAL A 105 21.76 -1.45 4.31
C VAL A 105 20.71 -1.48 5.40
#